data_AF-A0A7S2XY92-F1
#
_entry.id   AF-A0A7S2XY92-F1
#
_cell.length_a   1.000
_cell.length_b   1.000
_cell.length_c   1.000
_cell.angle_alpha   90.00
_cell.angle_beta   90.00
_cell.angle_gamma   90.00
#
_symmetry.space_group_name_H-M   'P 1'
#
loop_
_entity.id
_entity.type
_entity.pdbx_description
1 polymer ?
#
loop_
_entity_poly.entity_id
_entity_poly.type
_entity_poly.pdbx_seq_one_letter_code
_entity_poly.pdbx_strand_id
1 'polypeptide(L)'
;VNGPLTDEAFNGALTLASVISFLGGIAGLTGANIRAVVMNVNPPSNQVTIFSMYSLTDDVGRGIGAPIAAALVSVMGRKRSFSLSFCSWFLCGLFLCLMTFTVEKDEKVAGQGYGRNSKDR
;
A
#
# COMPACT_ATOMS: atom_id res chain seq x y z
N VAL A 1 26.52 35.17 -12.87
CA VAL A 1 26.92 33.77 -13.13
C VAL A 1 25.66 32.91 -13.07
N ASN A 2 24.87 32.92 -14.14
CA ASN A 2 23.73 32.01 -14.36
C ASN A 2 23.93 31.53 -15.79
N GLY A 3 24.59 30.38 -15.95
CA GLY A 3 24.87 29.80 -17.26
C GLY A 3 23.79 28.81 -17.65
N PRO A 4 23.59 28.53 -18.95
CA PRO A 4 22.56 27.61 -19.47
C PRO A 4 22.61 26.18 -18.89
N LEU A 5 23.71 25.81 -18.23
CA LEU A 5 23.85 24.55 -17.51
C LEU A 5 22.92 24.43 -16.28
N THR A 6 22.49 25.55 -15.67
CA THR A 6 21.56 25.50 -14.52
C THR A 6 20.11 25.25 -14.95
N ASP A 7 19.72 25.73 -16.12
CA ASP A 7 18.34 25.60 -16.61
C ASP A 7 18.04 24.18 -17.13
N GLU A 8 19.00 23.56 -17.83
CA GLU A 8 18.91 22.16 -18.26
C GLU A 8 18.88 21.20 -17.06
N ALA A 9 19.73 21.44 -16.06
CA ALA A 9 19.76 20.65 -14.83
C ALA A 9 18.47 20.83 -13.99
N PHE A 10 17.91 22.03 -13.96
CA PHE A 10 16.65 22.32 -13.29
C PHE A 10 15.46 21.61 -13.97
N ASN A 11 15.38 21.65 -15.31
CA ASN A 11 14.35 20.92 -16.07
C ASN A 11 14.51 19.40 -15.93
N GLY A 12 15.74 18.88 -15.94
CA GLY A 12 16.03 17.47 -15.66
C GLY A 12 15.59 17.04 -14.26
N ALA A 13 15.84 17.86 -13.23
CA ALA A 13 15.37 17.59 -11.87
C ALA A 13 13.84 17.63 -11.77
N LEU A 14 13.18 18.56 -12.46
CA LEU A 14 11.73 18.70 -12.46
C LEU A 14 11.02 17.51 -13.13
N THR A 15 11.56 17.01 -14.24
CA THR A 15 11.03 15.82 -14.93
C THR A 15 11.21 14.56 -14.09
N LEU A 16 12.34 14.39 -13.42
CA LEU A 16 12.54 13.27 -12.50
C LEU A 16 11.61 13.36 -11.27
N ALA A 17 11.47 14.55 -10.69
CA ALA A 17 10.57 14.78 -9.57
C ALA A 17 9.09 14.53 -9.92
N SER A 18 8.65 14.92 -11.12
CA SER A 18 7.27 14.70 -11.57
C SER A 18 6.99 13.22 -11.83
N VAL A 19 7.93 12.48 -12.43
CA VAL A 19 7.82 11.02 -12.62
C VAL A 19 7.75 10.30 -11.27
N ILE A 20 8.63 10.63 -10.32
CA ILE A 20 8.64 10.02 -8.98
C ILE A 20 7.33 10.34 -8.24
N SER A 21 6.84 11.57 -8.32
CA SER A 21 5.60 11.99 -7.68
C SER A 21 4.39 11.28 -8.27
N PHE A 22 4.36 11.08 -9.59
CA PHE A 22 3.30 10.35 -10.28
C PHE A 22 3.27 8.87 -9.86
N LEU A 23 4.44 8.22 -9.83
CA LEU A 23 4.57 6.83 -9.36
C LEU A 23 4.20 6.69 -7.88
N GLY A 24 4.60 7.64 -7.04
CA GLY A 24 4.19 7.71 -5.64
C GLY A 24 2.68 7.91 -5.47
N GLY A 25 2.05 8.70 -6.34
CA GLY A 25 0.61 8.91 -6.38
C GLY A 25 -0.17 7.62 -6.69
N ILE A 26 0.29 6.83 -7.67
CA ILE A 26 -0.32 5.53 -8.00
C ILE A 26 -0.25 4.57 -6.80
N ALA A 27 0.87 4.56 -6.08
CA ALA A 27 0.99 3.74 -4.88
C ALA A 27 0.02 4.16 -3.75
N GLY A 28 -0.32 5.45 -3.69
CA GLY A 28 -1.35 5.95 -2.77
C GLY A 28 -2.76 5.42 -3.10
N LEU A 29 -3.06 5.14 -4.37
CA LEU A 29 -4.35 4.57 -4.79
C LEU A 29 -4.55 3.14 -4.27
N THR A 30 -3.48 2.39 -4.07
CA THR A 30 -3.54 1.02 -3.57
C THR A 30 -4.27 0.93 -2.23
N GLY A 31 -4.02 1.86 -1.30
CA GLY A 31 -4.68 1.87 0.01
C GLY A 31 -6.20 2.06 -0.07
N ALA A 32 -6.67 2.90 -1.00
CA ALA A 32 -8.10 3.09 -1.25
C ALA A 32 -8.73 1.84 -1.89
N ASN A 33 -8.01 1.21 -2.84
CA ASN A 33 -8.48 0.01 -3.53
C ASN A 33 -8.61 -1.18 -2.59
N ILE A 34 -7.63 -1.43 -1.71
CA ILE A 34 -7.67 -2.53 -0.74
C ILE A 34 -8.85 -2.36 0.21
N ARG A 35 -9.10 -1.13 0.69
CA ARG A 35 -10.24 -0.83 1.55
C ARG A 35 -11.57 -1.14 0.86
N ALA A 36 -11.71 -0.81 -0.42
CA ALA A 36 -12.90 -1.13 -1.20
C ALA A 36 -13.08 -2.65 -1.38
N VAL A 37 -12.01 -3.38 -1.70
CA VAL A 37 -12.03 -4.85 -1.83
C VAL A 37 -12.49 -5.51 -0.53
N VAL A 38 -11.93 -5.11 0.62
CA VAL A 38 -12.32 -5.64 1.94
C VAL A 38 -13.80 -5.45 2.23
N MET A 39 -14.41 -4.34 1.81
CA MET A 39 -15.85 -4.12 1.99
C MET A 39 -16.72 -4.92 1.01
N ASN A 40 -16.23 -5.20 -0.21
CA ASN A 40 -16.99 -5.96 -1.20
C ASN A 40 -16.97 -7.46 -0.96
N VAL A 41 -15.86 -8.02 -0.46
CA VAL A 41 -15.70 -9.47 -0.27
C VAL A 41 -16.20 -9.98 1.09
N ASN A 42 -16.64 -9.09 1.99
CA ASN A 42 -17.09 -9.48 3.34
C ASN A 42 -18.59 -9.18 3.53
N PRO A 43 -19.33 -10.05 4.25
CA PRO A 43 -20.72 -9.75 4.62
C PRO A 43 -20.78 -8.56 5.59
N PRO A 44 -21.91 -7.81 5.63
CA PRO A 44 -22.06 -6.58 6.41
C PRO A 44 -21.86 -6.76 7.92
N SER A 45 -22.03 -7.99 8.42
CA SER A 45 -21.76 -8.37 9.81
C SER A 45 -20.27 -8.29 10.18
N ASN A 46 -19.36 -8.59 9.25
CA ASN A 46 -17.94 -8.82 9.57
C ASN A 46 -17.00 -7.77 8.95
N GLN A 47 -17.47 -6.99 7.99
CA GLN A 47 -16.68 -5.95 7.32
C GLN A 47 -16.06 -4.94 8.31
N VAL A 48 -16.75 -4.62 9.41
CA VAL A 48 -16.29 -3.63 10.41
C VAL A 48 -15.13 -4.18 11.24
N THR A 49 -15.18 -5.47 11.59
CA THR A 49 -14.11 -6.15 12.34
C THR A 49 -12.84 -6.25 11.50
N ILE A 50 -12.97 -6.68 10.24
CA ILE A 50 -11.83 -6.78 9.32
C ILE A 50 -11.25 -5.38 9.05
N PHE A 51 -12.10 -4.36 8.87
CA PHE A 51 -11.66 -2.99 8.71
C PHE A 51 -10.90 -2.45 9.93
N SER A 52 -11.33 -2.78 11.15
CA SER A 52 -10.65 -2.37 12.38
C SER A 52 -9.25 -2.99 12.50
N MET A 53 -9.11 -4.27 12.13
CA MET A 53 -7.80 -4.95 12.10
C MET A 53 -6.89 -4.37 11.02
N TYR A 54 -7.45 -4.03 9.85
CA TYR A 54 -6.72 -3.37 8.78
C TYR A 54 -6.21 -1.99 9.23
N SER A 55 -7.07 -1.16 9.80
CA SER A 55 -6.71 0.16 10.31
C SER A 55 -5.65 0.08 11.41
N LEU A 56 -5.80 -0.83 12.37
CA LEU A 56 -4.81 -1.02 13.43
C LEU A 56 -3.43 -1.38 12.85
N THR A 57 -3.41 -2.26 11.86
CA THR A 57 -2.16 -2.69 11.21
C THR A 57 -1.53 -1.56 10.39
N ASP A 58 -2.34 -0.75 9.69
CA ASP A 58 -1.87 0.42 8.94
C ASP A 58 -1.25 1.47 9.87
N ASP A 59 -1.94 1.77 10.97
CA ASP A 59 -1.47 2.74 11.97
C ASP A 59 -0.19 2.27 12.67
N VAL A 60 -0.12 0.97 13.02
CA VAL A 60 1.09 0.35 13.57
C VAL A 60 2.24 0.39 12.56
N GLY A 61 1.98 0.13 11.28
CA GLY A 61 2.97 0.20 10.22
C GLY A 61 3.57 1.61 10.06
N ARG A 62 2.73 2.64 10.09
CA ARG A 62 3.18 4.04 10.03
C ARG A 62 3.95 4.45 11.30
N GLY A 63 3.46 4.04 12.47
CA GLY A 63 4.07 4.35 13.76
C GLY A 63 5.44 3.69 13.95
N ILE A 64 5.59 2.44 13.51
CA ILE A 64 6.83 1.66 13.64
C ILE A 64 7.81 1.94 12.49
N GLY A 65 7.31 2.30 11.31
CA GLY A 65 8.14 2.48 10.12
C GLY A 65 9.21 3.57 10.25
N ALA A 66 8.85 4.75 10.78
CA ALA A 66 9.80 5.87 10.91
C ALA A 66 10.94 5.61 11.92
N PRO A 67 10.67 5.09 13.14
CA PRO A 67 11.73 4.67 14.07
C PRO A 67 12.64 3.60 13.51
N ILE A 68 12.09 2.57 12.84
CA ILE A 68 12.88 1.50 12.23
C ILE A 68 13.78 2.06 11.12
N ALA A 69 13.25 2.93 10.25
CA ALA A 69 14.04 3.53 9.19
C ALA A 69 15.18 4.41 9.74
N ALA A 70 14.91 5.19 10.78
CA ALA A 70 15.92 6.02 11.45
C ALA A 70 17.03 5.16 12.10
N ALA A 71 16.64 4.08 12.80
CA ALA A 71 17.59 3.12 13.37
C ALA A 71 18.40 2.38 12.31
N LEU A 72 17.80 2.05 11.16
CA LEU A 72 18.50 1.37 10.07
C LEU A 72 19.57 2.27 9.45
N VAL A 73 19.28 3.57 9.29
CA VAL A 73 20.23 4.56 8.76
C VAL A 73 21.41 4.75 9.72
N SER A 74 21.18 4.75 11.04
CA SER A 74 22.26 4.92 12.03
C SER A 74 23.18 3.70 12.11
N VAL A 75 22.68 2.48 11.87
CA VAL A 75 23.46 1.25 11.99
C VAL A 75 24.10 0.80 10.68
N MET A 76 23.41 0.88 9.53
CA MET A 76 23.84 0.26 8.26
C MET A 76 24.26 1.26 7.18
N GLY A 77 24.07 2.55 7.42
CA GLY A 77 24.36 3.62 6.46
C GLY A 77 23.34 3.75 5.33
N ARG A 78 23.29 4.94 4.72
CA ARG A 78 22.21 5.41 3.82
C ARG A 78 21.87 4.46 2.66
N LYS A 79 22.89 3.86 2.01
CA LYS A 79 22.69 3.01 0.82
C LYS A 79 21.95 1.70 1.13
N ARG A 80 22.26 1.04 2.24
CA ARG A 80 21.64 -0.25 2.61
C ARG A 80 20.18 -0.05 3.04
N SER A 81 19.89 1.04 3.75
CA SER A 81 18.51 1.37 4.14
C SER A 81 17.58 1.57 2.96
N PHE A 82 18.05 2.27 1.90
CA PHE A 82 17.26 2.42 0.68
C PHE A 82 16.99 1.09 -0.01
N SER A 83 17.98 0.19 -0.08
CA SER A 83 17.79 -1.13 -0.70
C SER A 83 16.76 -1.98 0.05
N LEU A 84 16.70 -1.87 1.38
CA LEU A 84 15.70 -2.57 2.19
C LEU A 84 14.29 -2.01 1.96
N SER A 85 14.14 -0.69 1.83
CA SER A 85 12.86 -0.05 1.49
C SER A 85 12.31 -0.54 0.14
N PHE A 86 13.18 -0.73 -0.86
CA PHE A 86 12.76 -1.32 -2.13
C PHE A 86 12.36 -2.80 -1.99
N CYS A 87 13.01 -3.57 -1.11
CA CYS A 87 12.59 -4.95 -0.81
C CYS A 87 11.21 -5.00 -0.14
N SER A 88 10.91 -4.12 0.83
CA SER A 88 9.58 -4.10 1.47
C SER A 88 8.49 -3.70 0.49
N TRP A 89 8.81 -2.80 -0.45
CA TRP A 89 7.91 -2.42 -1.53
C TRP A 89 7.59 -3.60 -2.45
N PHE A 90 8.61 -4.33 -2.89
CA PHE A 90 8.43 -5.54 -3.71
C PHE A 90 7.67 -6.64 -2.97
N LEU A 91 7.96 -6.84 -1.68
CA LEU A 91 7.24 -7.80 -0.84
C LEU A 91 5.77 -7.43 -0.70
N CYS A 92 5.47 -6.14 -0.50
CA CYS A 92 4.10 -5.62 -0.44
C CYS A 92 3.38 -5.83 -1.78
N GLY A 93 4.00 -5.44 -2.90
CA GLY A 93 3.45 -5.65 -4.24
C GLY A 93 3.17 -7.13 -4.54
N LEU A 94 4.05 -8.03 -4.12
CA LEU A 94 3.86 -9.48 -4.27
C LEU A 94 2.65 -9.98 -3.46
N PHE A 95 2.52 -9.56 -2.20
CA PHE A 95 1.37 -9.95 -1.36
C PHE A 95 0.05 -9.44 -1.94
N LEU A 96 0.03 -8.22 -2.47
CA LEU A 96 -1.15 -7.67 -3.15
C LEU A 96 -1.48 -8.45 -4.43
N CYS A 97 -0.47 -8.88 -5.19
CA CYS A 97 -0.67 -9.72 -6.36
C CYS A 97 -1.20 -11.12 -6.00
N LEU A 98 -0.81 -11.69 -4.85
CA LEU A 98 -1.37 -12.95 -4.37
C LEU A 98 -2.82 -12.79 -3.87
N MET A 99 -3.16 -11.62 -3.32
CA MET A 99 -4.51 -11.32 -2.85
C MET A 99 -5.53 -11.34 -3.99
N THR A 100 -5.18 -10.86 -5.19
CA THR A 100 -6.11 -10.82 -6.33
C THR A 100 -6.59 -12.21 -6.75
N PHE A 101 -5.76 -13.25 -6.59
CA PHE A 101 -6.16 -14.64 -6.88
C PHE A 101 -7.12 -15.24 -5.84
N THR A 102 -7.11 -14.71 -4.61
CA THR A 102 -7.92 -15.24 -3.49
C THR A 102 -9.26 -14.51 -3.38
N VAL A 103 -9.30 -13.24 -3.79
CA VAL A 103 -10.50 -12.38 -3.76
C VAL A 103 -11.71 -12.98 -4.46
N GLU A 104 -11.55 -13.59 -5.64
CA GLU A 104 -12.67 -14.21 -6.36
C GLU A 104 -13.30 -15.40 -5.63
N LYS A 105 -12.50 -16.12 -4.82
CA LYS A 105 -13.01 -17.22 -4.00
C LYS A 105 -13.77 -16.67 -2.79
N ASP A 106 -13.23 -15.65 -2.14
CA ASP A 106 -13.84 -15.02 -0.97
C ASP A 106 -15.17 -14.35 -1.31
N GLU A 107 -15.27 -13.67 -2.47
CA GLU A 107 -16.51 -13.07 -2.95
C GLU A 107 -17.63 -14.10 -3.15
N LYS A 108 -17.30 -15.26 -3.74
CA LYS A 108 -18.27 -16.36 -3.93
C LYS A 108 -18.78 -16.93 -2.61
N VAL A 109 -17.89 -17.08 -1.63
CA VAL A 109 -18.26 -17.56 -0.29
C VAL A 109 -19.13 -16.53 0.44
N ALA A 110 -18.79 -15.24 0.36
CA ALA A 110 -19.58 -14.17 0.96
C ALA A 110 -20.99 -14.06 0.36
N GLY A 111 -21.11 -14.17 -0.98
CA GLY A 111 -22.40 -14.18 -1.67
C GLY A 111 -23.29 -15.36 -1.27
N GLN A 112 -22.71 -16.55 -1.06
CA GLN A 112 -23.44 -17.73 -0.59
C GLN A 112 -23.90 -17.62 0.86
N GLY A 113 -23.08 -17.01 1.73
CA GLY A 113 -23.42 -16.76 3.14
C GLY A 113 -24.60 -15.80 3.31
N TYR A 114 -24.71 -14.78 2.44
CA TYR A 114 -25.86 -13.87 2.42
C TYR A 114 -27.15 -14.64 2.09
N GLY A 115 -27.15 -15.44 1.00
CA GLY A 115 -28.33 -16.19 0.57
C GLY A 115 -28.88 -17.17 1.62
N ARG A 116 -28.03 -17.67 2.53
CA ARG A 116 -28.45 -18.54 3.63
C ARG A 116 -29.07 -17.76 4.80
N ASN A 117 -28.47 -16.65 5.22
CA ASN A 117 -28.97 -15.81 6.33
C ASN A 117 -30.36 -15.20 6.03
N SER A 118 -30.68 -14.91 4.76
CA SER A 118 -32.00 -14.41 4.35
C SER A 118 -33.11 -15.48 4.47
N LYS A 119 -32.76 -16.76 4.34
CA LYS A 119 -33.72 -17.87 4.38
C LYS A 119 -34.06 -18.30 5.82
N ASP A 120 -33.24 -17.88 6.78
CA ASP A 120 -33.35 -18.21 8.20
C ASP A 120 -34.01 -17.07 9.03
N ARG A 121 -34.57 -16.04 8.38
CA ARG A 121 -35.30 -14.92 9.02
C ARG A 121 -36.77 -14.88 8.62
#